data_AF-A0A453ALA6-F1
#
_entry.id   AF-A0A453ALA6-F1
#
_cell.length_a   1.000
_cell.length_b   1.000
_cell.length_c   1.000
_cell.angle_alpha   90.00
_cell.angle_beta   90.00
_cell.angle_gamma   90.00
#
_symmetry.space_group_name_H-M   'P 1'
#
loop_
_entity.id
_entity.type
_entity.pdbx_description
1 polymer ?
#
loop_
_entity_poly.entity_id
_entity_poly.type
_entity_poly.pdbx_seq_one_letter_code
_entity_poly.pdbx_strand_id
1 'polypeptide(L)'
;RPALRYGHAGFAKRGEDYFLVKPDCLRVPGDPSTAFSVFAVFDGHNGVSAAVFSKEHLLEHVMSALPPDIGSREDWLQVGDSRCILDTQGGELQLLTVDHRLEENVEERERVTASGGEVGRLNVGPLRCWPGGLCLSRSIGDMDVGEYIVPVPHVKQLSSVGGRLIMASDGIWDALSNEAAAKSCRGLPAELAAKLVVKV
;
A
#
# COMPACT_ATOMS: atom_id res chain seq x y z
N ARG A 1 -7.91 -20.55 11.17
CA ARG A 1 -8.12 -19.18 10.64
C ARG A 1 -8.07 -18.22 11.81
N PRO A 2 -7.22 -17.16 11.79
CA PRO A 2 -7.24 -16.16 12.83
C PRO A 2 -8.60 -15.44 12.86
N ALA A 3 -9.04 -15.01 14.04
CA ALA A 3 -10.24 -14.19 14.16
C ALA A 3 -9.94 -12.78 13.61
N LEU A 4 -10.31 -12.55 12.35
CA LEU A 4 -10.07 -11.29 11.66
C LEU A 4 -11.15 -10.27 12.02
N ARG A 5 -10.72 -9.07 12.42
CA ARG A 5 -11.57 -7.89 12.58
C ARG A 5 -10.95 -6.77 11.77
N TYR A 6 -11.76 -6.01 11.05
CA TYR A 6 -11.26 -4.97 10.16
C TYR A 6 -12.17 -3.75 10.22
N GLY A 7 -11.60 -2.61 9.86
CA GLY A 7 -12.31 -1.34 9.71
C GLY A 7 -11.57 -0.51 8.68
N HIS A 8 -12.30 0.34 7.97
CA HIS A 8 -11.71 1.30 7.05
C HIS A 8 -12.45 2.64 7.18
N ALA A 9 -11.72 3.71 6.94
CA ALA A 9 -12.23 5.07 6.86
C ALA A 9 -11.34 5.83 5.88
N GLY A 10 -11.89 6.88 5.26
CA GLY A 10 -11.14 7.72 4.35
C GLY A 10 -11.84 9.05 4.17
N PHE A 11 -11.04 10.08 3.92
CA PHE A 11 -11.52 11.41 3.53
C PHE A 11 -10.60 11.92 2.42
N ALA A 12 -10.94 11.62 1.17
CA ALA A 12 -10.18 12.09 0.03
C ALA A 12 -10.74 13.44 -0.43
N LYS A 13 -9.92 14.50 -0.37
CA LYS A 13 -10.34 15.86 -0.80
C LYS A 13 -10.80 15.89 -2.27
N ARG A 14 -10.17 15.07 -3.12
CA ARG A 14 -10.46 14.96 -4.56
C ARG A 14 -11.21 13.68 -4.95
N GLY A 15 -11.42 12.76 -4.00
CA GLY A 15 -12.08 11.48 -4.28
C GLY A 15 -11.24 10.51 -5.11
N GLU A 16 -9.91 10.61 -5.06
CA GLU A 16 -8.98 9.78 -5.84
C GLU A 16 -8.52 8.51 -5.10
N ASP A 17 -8.66 8.48 -3.77
CA ASP A 17 -8.29 7.33 -2.94
C ASP A 17 -9.41 6.27 -2.90
N TYR A 18 -9.02 5.01 -3.03
CA TYR A 18 -9.91 3.87 -2.97
C TYR A 18 -9.36 2.77 -2.04
N PHE A 19 -10.25 1.89 -1.58
CA PHE A 19 -9.87 0.72 -0.78
C PHE A 19 -10.53 -0.55 -1.34
N LEU A 20 -9.85 -1.67 -1.16
CA LEU A 20 -10.36 -3.02 -1.39
C LEU A 20 -10.38 -3.77 -0.06
N VAL A 21 -11.53 -4.33 0.28
CA VAL A 21 -11.70 -5.19 1.45
C VAL A 21 -12.46 -6.44 1.03
N LYS A 22 -11.76 -7.58 0.99
CA LYS A 22 -12.33 -8.89 0.69
C LYS A 22 -11.88 -9.90 1.75
N PRO A 23 -12.60 -10.01 2.88
CA PRO A 23 -12.17 -10.84 4.00
C PRO A 23 -12.30 -12.34 3.73
N ASP A 24 -13.17 -12.75 2.80
CA ASP A 24 -13.56 -14.15 2.58
C ASP A 24 -13.29 -14.61 1.14
N CYS A 25 -12.04 -14.46 0.68
CA CYS A 25 -11.62 -15.01 -0.60
C CYS A 25 -11.31 -16.51 -0.48
N LEU A 26 -11.53 -17.26 -1.56
CA LEU A 26 -11.10 -18.65 -1.71
C LEU A 26 -10.17 -18.73 -2.90
N ARG A 27 -8.96 -19.30 -2.74
CA ARG A 27 -8.05 -19.50 -3.86
C ARG A 27 -8.56 -20.59 -4.79
N VAL A 28 -9.11 -21.66 -4.21
CA VAL A 28 -9.83 -22.71 -4.96
C VAL A 28 -11.32 -22.57 -4.65
N PRO A 29 -12.17 -22.31 -5.67
CA PRO A 29 -13.61 -22.18 -5.47
C PRO A 29 -14.20 -23.40 -4.75
N GLY A 30 -14.92 -23.17 -3.66
CA GLY A 30 -15.58 -24.22 -2.88
C GLY A 30 -14.68 -24.96 -1.89
N ASP A 31 -13.39 -24.63 -1.78
CA ASP A 31 -12.49 -25.21 -0.78
C ASP A 31 -12.13 -24.20 0.33
N PRO A 32 -12.78 -24.28 1.51
CA PRO A 32 -12.51 -23.39 2.63
C PRO A 32 -11.09 -23.50 3.20
N SER A 33 -10.34 -24.57 2.92
CA SER A 33 -8.95 -24.71 3.36
C SER A 33 -8.02 -23.72 2.66
N THR A 34 -8.47 -23.19 1.52
CA THR A 34 -7.74 -22.21 0.70
C THR A 34 -8.21 -20.77 0.95
N ALA A 35 -8.91 -20.53 2.06
CA ALA A 35 -9.44 -19.22 2.40
C ALA A 35 -8.32 -18.21 2.72
N PHE A 36 -8.46 -17.00 2.20
CA PHE A 36 -7.57 -15.88 2.46
C PHE A 36 -8.34 -14.56 2.48
N SER A 37 -7.68 -13.49 2.90
CA SER A 37 -8.25 -12.16 3.00
C SER A 37 -7.39 -11.16 2.25
N VAL A 38 -8.02 -10.18 1.61
CA VAL A 38 -7.33 -9.15 0.82
C VAL A 38 -7.75 -7.77 1.32
N PHE A 39 -6.75 -6.95 1.60
CA PHE A 39 -6.89 -5.55 1.98
C PHE A 39 -5.93 -4.72 1.14
N ALA A 40 -6.41 -3.62 0.57
CA ALA A 40 -5.55 -2.69 -0.15
C ALA A 40 -6.07 -1.25 -0.05
N VAL A 41 -5.13 -0.30 -0.09
CA VAL A 41 -5.37 1.13 -0.24
C VAL A 41 -4.75 1.53 -1.59
N PHE A 42 -5.50 2.28 -2.39
CA PHE A 42 -5.07 2.81 -3.68
C PHE A 42 -5.13 4.32 -3.58
N ASP A 43 -3.96 4.94 -3.53
CA ASP A 43 -3.81 6.40 -3.55
C ASP A 43 -3.70 6.86 -5.00
N GLY A 44 -4.75 7.51 -5.51
CA GLY A 44 -4.83 7.93 -6.90
C GLY A 44 -4.29 9.36 -7.10
N HIS A 45 -3.66 9.62 -8.23
CA HIS A 45 -3.24 10.96 -8.64
C HIS A 45 -3.58 11.23 -10.11
N ASN A 46 -3.76 12.52 -10.43
CA ASN A 46 -4.12 12.98 -11.78
C ASN A 46 -5.40 12.33 -12.35
N GLY A 47 -6.37 12.04 -11.49
CA GLY A 47 -7.61 11.36 -11.82
C GLY A 47 -7.77 10.02 -11.10
N VAL A 48 -8.96 9.42 -11.26
CA VAL A 48 -9.37 8.22 -10.51
C VAL A 48 -9.09 6.91 -11.26
N SER A 49 -8.86 6.97 -12.57
CA SER A 49 -8.94 5.81 -13.46
C SER A 49 -7.99 4.67 -13.06
N ALA A 50 -6.73 4.99 -12.76
CA ALA A 50 -5.73 3.98 -12.38
C ALA A 50 -6.08 3.32 -11.03
N ALA A 51 -6.53 4.10 -10.04
CA ALA A 51 -6.91 3.60 -8.72
C ALA A 51 -8.19 2.74 -8.78
N VAL A 52 -9.19 3.17 -9.55
CA VAL A 52 -10.43 2.39 -9.79
C VAL A 52 -10.11 1.07 -10.49
N PHE A 53 -9.37 1.13 -11.61
CA PHE A 53 -8.98 -0.07 -12.35
C PHE A 53 -8.19 -1.06 -11.48
N SER A 54 -7.23 -0.54 -10.70
CA SER A 54 -6.44 -1.37 -9.78
C SER A 54 -7.32 -2.02 -8.71
N LYS A 55 -8.25 -1.27 -8.10
CA LYS A 55 -9.19 -1.83 -7.12
C LYS A 55 -10.03 -2.96 -7.70
N GLU A 56 -10.49 -2.82 -8.94
CA GLU A 56 -11.39 -3.77 -9.58
C GLU A 56 -10.66 -5.03 -10.06
N HIS A 57 -9.44 -4.88 -10.58
CA HIS A 57 -8.79 -5.92 -11.36
C HIS A 57 -7.47 -6.45 -10.76
N LEU A 58 -6.80 -5.73 -9.86
CA LEU A 58 -5.47 -6.13 -9.38
C LEU A 58 -5.48 -7.51 -8.73
N LEU A 59 -6.48 -7.81 -7.90
CA LEU A 59 -6.58 -9.10 -7.25
C LEU A 59 -6.71 -10.25 -8.26
N GLU A 60 -7.54 -10.08 -9.29
CA GLU A 60 -7.71 -11.10 -10.33
C GLU A 60 -6.40 -11.36 -11.09
N HIS A 61 -5.69 -10.29 -11.47
CA HIS A 61 -4.41 -10.37 -12.18
C HIS A 61 -3.32 -11.01 -11.32
N VAL A 62 -3.26 -10.67 -10.03
CA VAL A 62 -2.33 -11.31 -9.09
C VAL A 62 -2.66 -12.80 -8.98
N MET A 63 -3.93 -13.16 -8.78
CA MET A 63 -4.33 -14.55 -8.63
C MET A 63 -4.10 -15.38 -9.88
N SER A 64 -4.24 -14.81 -11.07
CA SER A 64 -3.97 -15.51 -12.34
C SER A 64 -2.48 -15.69 -12.62
N ALA A 65 -1.63 -14.82 -12.08
CA ALA A 65 -0.17 -14.91 -12.19
C ALA A 65 0.48 -15.83 -11.15
N LEU A 66 -0.22 -16.14 -10.04
CA LEU A 66 0.31 -17.00 -8.99
C LEU A 66 0.28 -18.48 -9.43
N PRO A 67 1.40 -19.22 -9.30
CA PRO A 67 1.44 -20.64 -9.59
C PRO A 67 0.41 -21.44 -8.76
N PRO A 68 -0.26 -22.46 -9.35
CA PRO A 68 -1.30 -23.25 -8.66
C PRO A 68 -0.80 -24.02 -7.44
N ASP A 69 0.51 -24.25 -7.33
CA ASP A 69 1.18 -25.12 -6.38
C ASP A 69 1.79 -24.39 -5.17
N ILE A 70 1.68 -23.05 -5.11
CA ILE A 70 2.05 -22.31 -3.90
C ILE A 70 0.98 -22.60 -2.84
N GLY A 71 1.28 -23.48 -1.89
CA GLY A 71 0.49 -23.70 -0.68
C GLY A 71 0.32 -22.44 0.17
N SER A 72 -0.40 -22.55 1.29
CA SER A 72 -0.78 -21.46 2.21
C SER A 72 0.37 -20.47 2.49
N ARG A 73 0.37 -19.31 1.82
CA ARG A 73 1.28 -18.21 2.12
C ARG A 73 0.49 -16.93 2.40
N GLU A 74 0.87 -16.24 3.47
CA GLU A 74 0.46 -14.87 3.75
C GLU A 74 1.43 -13.94 3.01
N ASP A 75 1.07 -13.55 1.79
CA ASP A 75 1.89 -12.70 0.94
C ASP A 75 1.42 -11.23 1.03
N TRP A 76 2.35 -10.30 1.28
CA TRP A 76 2.10 -8.86 1.28
C TRP A 76 2.64 -8.25 -0.01
N LEU A 77 1.79 -7.53 -0.76
CA LEU A 77 2.14 -6.86 -2.01
C LEU A 77 1.99 -5.34 -1.84
N GLN A 78 3.01 -4.56 -2.21
CA GLN A 78 2.97 -3.09 -2.15
C GLN A 78 3.56 -2.46 -3.43
N VAL A 79 2.81 -1.53 -4.05
CA VAL A 79 3.28 -0.58 -5.08
C VAL A 79 2.92 0.83 -4.61
N GLY A 80 3.81 1.82 -4.81
CA GLY A 80 3.57 3.23 -4.43
C GLY A 80 4.05 3.60 -3.01
N ASP A 81 3.65 4.75 -2.50
CA ASP A 81 4.06 5.34 -1.21
C ASP A 81 3.02 5.19 -0.09
N SER A 82 1.89 4.53 -0.38
CA SER A 82 1.03 3.98 0.67
C SER A 82 1.82 3.01 1.55
N ARG A 83 1.68 3.13 2.87
CA ARG A 83 2.51 2.43 3.85
C ARG A 83 1.67 1.51 4.74
N CYS A 84 2.28 0.38 5.13
CA CYS A 84 1.71 -0.57 6.08
C CYS A 84 2.68 -0.86 7.23
N ILE A 85 2.14 -0.83 8.45
CA ILE A 85 2.85 -1.23 9.67
C ILE A 85 2.10 -2.37 10.38
N LEU A 86 2.86 -3.22 11.07
CA LEU A 86 2.36 -4.25 11.97
C LEU A 86 2.62 -3.85 13.42
N ASP A 87 1.56 -3.64 14.19
CA ASP A 87 1.58 -3.53 15.65
C ASP A 87 1.35 -4.93 16.24
N THR A 88 2.44 -5.61 16.59
CA THR A 88 2.42 -6.99 17.09
C THR A 88 1.70 -7.09 18.43
N GLN A 89 1.25 -8.29 18.81
CA GLN A 89 0.67 -8.51 20.14
C GLN A 89 1.66 -8.15 21.29
N GLY A 90 2.96 -8.25 21.05
CA GLY A 90 4.03 -7.85 21.99
C GLY A 90 4.27 -6.33 22.07
N GLY A 91 3.59 -5.52 21.25
CA GLY A 91 3.73 -4.06 21.23
C GLY A 91 4.91 -3.53 20.41
N GLU A 92 5.65 -4.41 19.74
CA GLU A 92 6.67 -4.06 18.74
C GLU A 92 6.00 -3.59 17.45
N LEU A 93 6.53 -2.51 16.86
CA LEU A 93 6.11 -1.99 15.56
C LEU A 93 7.09 -2.43 14.47
N GLN A 94 6.56 -3.03 13.42
CA GLN A 94 7.33 -3.42 12.25
C GLN A 94 6.82 -2.68 11.02
N LEU A 95 7.73 -2.02 10.31
CA LEU A 95 7.46 -1.46 8.99
C LEU A 95 7.44 -2.61 7.96
N LEU A 96 6.32 -2.75 7.25
CA LEU A 96 6.13 -3.83 6.29
C LEU A 96 6.42 -3.43 4.85
N THR A 97 6.47 -2.13 4.61
CA THR A 97 6.52 -1.51 3.28
C THR A 97 7.76 -0.64 3.12
N VAL A 98 8.21 -0.46 1.88
CA VAL A 98 9.25 0.51 1.52
C VAL A 98 8.56 1.67 0.82
N ASP A 99 8.87 2.89 1.25
CA ASP A 99 8.33 4.08 0.60
C ASP A 99 9.05 4.30 -0.74
N HIS A 100 8.29 4.52 -1.81
CA HIS A 100 8.81 4.74 -3.16
C HIS A 100 8.95 6.23 -3.51
N ARG A 101 8.82 7.11 -2.52
CA ARG A 101 9.14 8.53 -2.66
C ARG A 101 10.62 8.73 -2.98
N LEU A 102 10.88 9.55 -3.99
CA LEU A 102 12.24 9.90 -4.42
C LEU A 102 13.03 10.59 -3.31
N GLU A 103 12.35 11.26 -2.38
CA GLU A 103 12.96 11.90 -1.21
C GLU A 103 13.66 10.87 -0.30
N GLU A 104 13.02 9.73 -0.10
CA GLU A 104 13.34 8.76 0.95
C GLU A 104 14.20 7.60 0.45
N ASN A 105 14.11 7.29 -0.85
CA ASN A 105 14.70 6.08 -1.42
C ASN A 105 15.84 6.38 -2.41
N VAL A 106 17.09 6.18 -1.96
CA VAL A 106 18.30 6.41 -2.75
C VAL A 106 18.36 5.47 -3.97
N GLU A 107 18.07 4.19 -3.78
CA GLU A 107 18.13 3.17 -4.83
C GLU A 107 17.14 3.48 -5.95
N GLU A 108 15.95 3.97 -5.61
CA GLU A 108 14.97 4.40 -6.61
C GLU A 108 15.42 5.64 -7.38
N ARG A 109 16.13 6.59 -6.74
CA ARG A 109 16.70 7.74 -7.47
C ARG A 109 17.76 7.29 -8.47
N GLU A 110 18.62 6.36 -8.06
CA GLU A 110 19.66 5.80 -8.93
C GLU A 110 19.02 5.04 -10.11
N ARG A 111 18.00 4.23 -9.85
CA ARG A 111 17.24 3.50 -10.88
C ARG A 111 16.57 4.44 -11.87
N VAL A 112 15.88 5.48 -11.38
CA VAL A 112 15.21 6.47 -12.24
C VAL A 112 16.24 7.20 -13.11
N THR A 113 17.36 7.63 -12.53
CA THR A 113 18.43 8.33 -13.27
C THR A 113 19.10 7.42 -14.30
N ALA A 114 19.40 6.17 -13.95
CA ALA A 114 19.98 5.19 -14.86
C ALA A 114 19.04 4.83 -16.04
N SER A 115 17.74 4.98 -15.83
CA SER A 115 16.70 4.74 -16.85
C SER A 115 16.36 6.01 -17.67
N GLY A 116 17.14 7.08 -17.53
CA GLY A 116 17.02 8.31 -18.32
C GLY A 116 16.09 9.38 -17.75
N GLY A 117 15.52 9.18 -16.54
CA GLY A 117 14.75 10.21 -15.85
C GLY A 117 15.65 11.20 -15.10
N GLU A 118 15.28 12.46 -15.05
CA GLU A 118 16.01 13.47 -14.27
C GLU A 118 15.39 13.62 -12.88
N VAL A 119 16.17 13.40 -11.80
CA VAL A 119 15.71 13.62 -10.43
C VAL A 119 16.21 14.96 -9.92
N GLY A 120 15.30 15.83 -9.50
CA GLY A 120 15.67 17.14 -8.98
C GLY A 120 14.54 17.88 -8.26
N ARG A 121 14.90 19.00 -7.62
CA ARG A 121 13.91 19.95 -7.07
C ARG A 121 13.81 21.14 -8.01
N LEU A 122 12.60 21.50 -8.41
CA LEU A 122 12.38 22.67 -9.24
C LEU A 122 12.52 23.98 -8.44
N ASN A 123 12.23 23.97 -7.13
CA ASN A 123 12.38 25.08 -6.17
C ASN A 123 12.27 24.53 -4.72
N VAL A 124 11.28 25.01 -3.95
CA VAL A 124 10.83 24.47 -2.66
C VAL A 124 9.84 23.34 -2.92
N GLY A 125 10.01 22.20 -2.25
CA GLY A 125 9.13 21.04 -2.39
C GLY A 125 9.91 19.72 -2.44
N PRO A 126 9.19 18.59 -2.55
CA PRO A 126 9.81 17.26 -2.59
C PRO A 126 10.67 17.07 -3.85
N LEU A 127 11.58 16.10 -3.82
CA LEU A 127 12.25 15.61 -5.03
C LEU A 127 11.22 15.09 -6.02
N ARG A 128 11.43 15.42 -7.30
CA ARG A 128 10.59 14.97 -8.42
C ARG A 128 11.43 14.38 -9.53
N CYS A 129 10.85 13.47 -10.31
CA CYS A 129 11.42 12.95 -11.54
C CYS A 129 10.82 13.67 -12.76
N TRP A 130 11.64 13.85 -13.79
CA TRP A 130 11.27 14.51 -15.04
C TRP A 130 11.66 13.66 -16.27
N PRO A 131 10.88 13.74 -17.36
CA PRO A 131 9.60 14.45 -17.52
C PRO A 131 8.46 13.97 -16.60
N GLY A 132 7.33 14.69 -16.58
CA GLY A 132 6.11 14.34 -15.79
C GLY A 132 6.02 14.93 -14.38
N GLY A 133 7.14 15.09 -13.67
CA GLY A 133 7.17 15.82 -12.39
C GLY A 133 6.60 15.04 -11.20
N LEU A 134 6.67 13.71 -11.19
CA LEU A 134 6.16 12.87 -10.10
C LEU A 134 7.12 12.86 -8.89
N CYS A 135 6.57 12.75 -7.68
CA CYS A 135 7.36 12.61 -6.43
C CYS A 135 7.73 11.15 -6.10
N LEU A 136 7.07 10.21 -6.78
CA LEU A 136 7.19 8.77 -6.61
C LEU A 136 7.94 8.15 -7.79
N SER A 137 8.54 7.00 -7.54
CA SER A 137 9.34 6.24 -8.50
C SER A 137 8.61 5.02 -9.08
N ARG A 138 7.50 4.61 -8.45
CA ARG A 138 6.70 3.44 -8.82
C ARG A 138 5.23 3.74 -8.68
N SER A 139 4.44 3.37 -9.68
CA SER A 139 2.99 3.48 -9.68
C SER A 139 2.39 2.51 -10.71
N ILE A 140 1.09 2.21 -10.56
CA ILE A 140 0.30 1.58 -11.61
C ILE A 140 -0.33 2.72 -12.43
N GLY A 141 -0.06 2.76 -13.74
CA GLY A 141 -0.41 3.90 -14.58
C GLY A 141 0.82 4.68 -14.99
N ASP A 142 0.67 5.99 -15.20
CA ASP A 142 1.73 6.95 -15.56
C ASP A 142 2.64 6.52 -16.73
N MET A 143 2.09 5.72 -17.66
CA MET A 143 2.83 5.20 -18.81
C MET A 143 3.30 6.33 -19.76
N ASP A 144 2.69 7.50 -19.67
CA ASP A 144 3.03 8.71 -20.41
C ASP A 144 4.17 9.53 -19.78
N VAL A 145 4.57 9.23 -18.54
CA VAL A 145 5.65 9.92 -17.85
C VAL A 145 7.01 9.39 -18.30
N GLY A 146 7.18 8.06 -18.39
CA GLY A 146 8.39 7.42 -18.89
C GLY A 146 8.62 6.03 -18.27
N GLU A 147 9.46 5.22 -18.93
CA GLU A 147 9.72 3.82 -18.52
C GLU A 147 10.43 3.69 -17.16
N TYR A 148 10.93 4.80 -16.61
CA TYR A 148 11.52 4.85 -15.27
C TYR A 148 10.48 4.80 -14.15
N ILE A 149 9.18 5.00 -14.44
CA ILE A 149 8.10 4.75 -13.49
C ILE A 149 7.60 3.33 -13.72
N VAL A 150 7.83 2.45 -12.74
CA VAL A 150 7.59 1.01 -12.91
C VAL A 150 6.46 0.52 -12.01
N PRO A 151 5.55 -0.35 -12.50
CA PRO A 151 4.47 -0.94 -11.71
C PRO A 151 4.93 -2.19 -10.92
N VAL A 152 6.21 -2.25 -10.53
CA VAL A 152 6.80 -3.45 -9.90
C VAL A 152 6.71 -3.34 -8.36
N PRO A 153 5.93 -4.21 -7.70
CA PRO A 153 5.77 -4.15 -6.24
C PRO A 153 7.01 -4.60 -5.49
N HIS A 154 7.18 -4.08 -4.27
CA HIS A 154 7.92 -4.80 -3.24
C HIS A 154 6.99 -5.82 -2.57
N VAL A 155 7.52 -7.03 -2.38
CA VAL A 155 6.79 -8.16 -1.80
C VAL A 155 7.50 -8.60 -0.54
N LYS A 156 6.78 -8.68 0.57
CA LYS A 156 7.29 -9.19 1.84
C LYS A 156 6.40 -10.33 2.31
N GLN A 157 6.99 -11.41 2.79
CA GLN A 157 6.26 -12.50 3.46
C GLN A 157 6.56 -12.43 4.95
N LEU A 158 5.52 -12.62 5.77
CA LEU A 158 5.66 -12.55 7.22
C LEU A 158 4.96 -13.74 7.84
N SER A 159 5.58 -14.27 8.90
CA SER A 159 4.91 -15.15 9.85
C SER A 159 4.66 -14.36 11.12
N SER A 160 3.41 -14.10 11.47
CA SER A 160 3.05 -13.41 12.71
C SER A 160 2.18 -14.30 13.58
N VAL A 161 2.38 -14.21 14.90
CA VAL A 161 1.49 -14.85 15.90
C VAL A 161 0.22 -14.04 16.16
N GLY A 162 0.06 -12.90 15.47
CA GLY A 162 -1.09 -12.00 15.59
C GLY A 162 -0.67 -10.55 15.84
N GLY A 163 -1.61 -9.64 15.62
CA GLY A 163 -1.38 -8.21 15.78
C GLY A 163 -2.44 -7.39 15.06
N ARG A 164 -2.15 -6.11 14.88
CA ARG A 164 -2.94 -5.18 14.09
C ARG A 164 -2.11 -4.66 12.93
N LEU A 165 -2.69 -4.70 11.75
CA LEU A 165 -2.15 -4.07 10.55
C LEU A 165 -2.81 -2.71 10.39
N ILE A 166 -1.99 -1.69 10.12
CA ILE A 166 -2.46 -0.34 9.84
C ILE A 166 -1.94 0.00 8.45
N MET A 167 -2.85 0.26 7.52
CA MET A 167 -2.59 0.60 6.12
C MET A 167 -3.23 1.95 5.83
N ALA A 168 -2.48 2.87 5.23
CA ALA A 168 -3.02 4.17 4.82
C ALA A 168 -2.22 4.77 3.66
N SER A 169 -2.84 5.71 2.95
CA SER A 169 -2.18 6.62 2.02
C SER A 169 -1.28 7.61 2.75
N ASP A 170 -0.49 8.35 1.97
CA ASP A 170 0.46 9.31 2.50
C ASP A 170 -0.20 10.45 3.29
N GLY A 171 -1.46 10.77 3.01
CA GLY A 171 -2.24 11.77 3.75
C GLY A 171 -2.35 11.51 5.25
N ILE A 172 -2.16 10.26 5.70
CA ILE A 172 -2.02 9.92 7.11
C ILE A 172 -0.55 9.94 7.54
N TRP A 173 0.34 9.33 6.76
CA TRP A 173 1.75 9.13 7.14
C TRP A 173 2.59 10.41 7.11
N ASP A 174 2.14 11.44 6.39
CA ASP A 174 2.72 12.77 6.42
C ASP A 174 2.36 13.54 7.71
N ALA A 175 1.23 13.20 8.34
CA ALA A 175 0.75 13.84 9.56
C ALA A 175 1.08 13.06 10.85
N LEU A 176 1.21 11.74 10.74
CA LEU A 176 1.37 10.83 11.87
C LEU A 176 2.61 9.95 11.73
N SER A 177 3.39 9.86 12.83
CA SER A 177 4.41 8.82 12.95
C SER A 177 3.77 7.44 13.11
N ASN A 178 4.54 6.40 12.79
CA ASN A 178 4.12 5.00 12.95
C ASN A 178 3.68 4.72 14.40
N GLU A 179 4.42 5.25 15.38
CA GLU A 179 4.15 5.10 16.81
C GLU A 179 2.86 5.81 17.23
N ALA A 180 2.64 7.02 16.72
CA ALA A 180 1.43 7.79 17.01
C ALA A 180 0.18 7.10 16.45
N ALA A 181 0.24 6.61 15.20
CA ALA A 181 -0.84 5.86 14.57
C ALA A 181 -1.11 4.52 15.28
N ALA A 182 -0.06 3.78 15.65
CA ALA A 182 -0.23 2.54 16.40
C ALA A 182 -0.87 2.79 17.76
N LYS A 183 -0.36 3.79 18.51
CA LYS A 183 -0.85 4.18 19.84
C LYS A 183 -2.32 4.59 19.80
N SER A 184 -2.75 5.38 18.82
CA SER A 184 -4.15 5.80 18.68
C SER A 184 -5.10 4.63 18.39
N CYS A 185 -4.60 3.55 17.77
CA CYS A 185 -5.38 2.35 17.48
C CYS A 185 -5.47 1.35 18.65
N ARG A 186 -4.58 1.39 19.65
CA ARG A 186 -4.50 0.34 20.68
C ARG A 186 -5.74 0.33 21.57
N GLY A 187 -6.24 -0.87 21.85
CA GLY A 187 -7.40 -1.08 22.73
C GLY A 187 -8.76 -0.73 22.11
N LEU A 188 -8.80 -0.34 20.84
CA LEU A 188 -10.04 0.03 20.14
C LEU A 188 -10.52 -1.06 19.18
N PRO A 189 -11.84 -1.17 18.93
CA PRO A 189 -12.36 -1.90 17.77
C PRO A 189 -11.81 -1.33 16.45
N ALA A 190 -11.61 -2.19 15.46
CA ALA A 190 -10.94 -1.83 14.20
C ALA A 190 -11.68 -0.69 13.45
N GLU A 191 -13.01 -0.70 13.48
CA GLU A 191 -13.88 0.30 12.85
C GLU A 191 -13.76 1.67 13.52
N LEU A 192 -13.60 1.70 14.85
CA LEU A 192 -13.40 2.94 15.59
C LEU A 192 -11.99 3.48 15.40
N ALA A 193 -10.99 2.59 15.47
CA ALA A 193 -9.59 2.93 15.23
C ALA A 193 -9.42 3.60 13.87
N ALA A 194 -9.96 3.01 12.79
CA ALA A 194 -9.89 3.57 11.44
C ALA A 194 -10.48 4.99 11.37
N LYS A 195 -11.65 5.23 11.99
CA LYS A 195 -12.29 6.56 12.00
C LYS A 195 -11.51 7.61 12.79
N LEU A 196 -10.80 7.22 13.84
CA LEU A 196 -10.05 8.16 14.67
C LEU A 196 -8.72 8.56 14.02
N VAL A 197 -8.04 7.62 13.36
CA VAL A 197 -6.80 7.90 12.62
C VAL A 197 -7.01 8.95 11.53
N VAL A 198 -8.16 8.91 10.83
CA VAL A 198 -8.51 9.87 9.77
C VAL A 198 -8.90 11.26 10.30
N LYS A 199 -9.22 11.39 11.60
CA LYS A 199 -9.62 12.67 12.21
C LYS A 199 -8.44 13.49 12.75
N VAL A 200 -7.22 12.97 12.66
CA VAL A 200 -6.02 13.64 13.15
C VAL A 200 -5.57 14.71 12.16
#